data_AF-Q2LSI6-F1
#
_entry.id   AF-Q2LSI6-F1
#
_cell.length_a   1.000
_cell.length_b   1.000
_cell.length_c   1.000
_cell.angle_alpha   90.00
_cell.angle_beta   90.00
_cell.angle_gamma   90.00
#
_symmetry.space_group_name_H-M   'P 1'
#
loop_
_entity.id
_entity.type
_entity.pdbx_description
1 polymer ?
#
loop_
_entity_poly.entity_id
_entity_poly.type
_entity_poly.pdbx_seq_one_letter_code
_entity_poly.pdbx_strand_id
1 'polypeptide(L)'
;MKLSTNVKEYVILTMNKTKHYITADQEKALRRVGSNDFIEIDGNRLRGSAITEVMRIEDYNLQNPIKYSGEHTHYTFNGYIPVKRRPLTKEERINAIKSMIKGFTEHFSGREMKKSQEEILERMNNALEETDSSDKKTFDNPALEFLNM
;
A
#
# COMPACT_ATOMS: atom_id res chain seq x y z
N MET A 1 -11.93 7.59 -34.09
CA MET A 1 -12.07 6.23 -33.51
C MET A 1 -12.00 6.41 -31.99
N LYS A 2 -13.13 6.32 -31.26
CA LYS A 2 -13.14 6.52 -29.80
C LYS A 2 -12.69 5.21 -29.15
N LEU A 3 -11.60 5.25 -28.40
CA LEU A 3 -11.22 4.18 -27.47
C LEU A 3 -12.32 4.13 -26.40
N SER A 4 -13.25 3.19 -26.54
CA SER A 4 -14.11 2.78 -25.44
C SER A 4 -13.21 2.12 -24.40
N THR A 5 -12.69 2.90 -23.48
CA THR A 5 -11.93 2.38 -22.35
C THR A 5 -12.86 1.49 -21.53
N ASN A 6 -12.62 0.18 -21.56
CA ASN A 6 -13.24 -0.83 -20.67
C ASN A 6 -12.81 -0.67 -19.20
N VAL A 7 -12.34 0.53 -18.83
CA VAL A 7 -11.96 0.86 -17.47
C VAL A 7 -13.24 1.03 -16.67
N LYS A 8 -13.40 0.19 -15.65
CA LYS A 8 -14.50 0.27 -14.71
C LYS A 8 -14.16 1.37 -13.70
N GLU A 9 -15.01 2.38 -13.62
CA GLU A 9 -14.80 3.59 -12.82
C GLU A 9 -15.87 3.77 -11.73
N TYR A 10 -17.00 3.07 -11.87
CA TYR A 10 -18.15 3.19 -10.99
C TYR A 10 -18.53 1.83 -10.40
N VAL A 11 -19.16 1.87 -9.23
CA VAL A 11 -19.79 0.73 -8.58
C VAL A 11 -21.28 0.99 -8.46
N ILE A 12 -22.07 -0.03 -8.78
CA ILE A 12 -23.50 -0.12 -8.48
C ILE A 12 -23.64 -0.97 -7.23
N LEU A 13 -24.42 -0.46 -6.28
CA LEU A 13 -24.91 -1.20 -5.14
C LEU A 13 -26.37 -1.56 -5.39
N THR A 14 -26.69 -2.83 -5.15
CA THR A 14 -28.05 -3.34 -5.27
C THR A 14 -28.68 -3.56 -3.89
N MET A 15 -30.01 -3.65 -3.83
CA MET A 15 -30.74 -3.85 -2.57
C MET A 15 -30.30 -5.10 -1.79
N ASN A 16 -29.85 -6.14 -2.49
CA ASN A 16 -29.32 -7.37 -1.88
C ASN A 16 -27.83 -7.26 -1.48
N LYS A 17 -27.29 -6.04 -1.40
CA LYS A 17 -25.88 -5.75 -1.06
C LYS A 17 -24.86 -6.35 -2.05
N THR A 18 -25.28 -6.66 -3.26
CA THR A 18 -24.35 -7.07 -4.33
C THR A 18 -23.73 -5.82 -4.94
N LYS A 19 -22.48 -5.96 -5.39
CA LYS A 19 -21.74 -4.88 -6.05
C LYS A 19 -21.42 -5.28 -7.48
N HIS A 20 -21.63 -4.35 -8.40
CA HIS A 20 -21.30 -4.50 -9.81
C HIS A 20 -20.43 -3.33 -10.26
N TYR A 21 -19.34 -3.62 -10.97
CA TYR A 21 -18.41 -2.59 -11.43
C TYR A 21 -18.67 -2.27 -12.90
N ILE A 22 -18.85 -0.99 -13.22
CA ILE A 22 -19.28 -0.52 -14.53
C ILE A 22 -18.36 0.57 -15.07
N THR A 23 -18.37 0.76 -16.39
CA THR A 23 -17.67 1.86 -17.06
C THR A 23 -18.44 3.17 -16.96
N ALA A 24 -17.78 4.29 -17.26
CA ALA A 24 -18.42 5.61 -17.31
C ALA A 24 -19.56 5.69 -18.35
N ASP A 25 -19.44 4.96 -19.47
CA ASP A 25 -20.48 4.96 -20.50
C ASP A 25 -21.70 4.14 -20.08
N GLN A 26 -21.49 3.04 -19.34
CA GLN A 26 -22.58 2.28 -18.72
C GLN A 26 -23.31 3.10 -17.64
N GLU A 27 -22.58 3.90 -16.85
CA GLU A 27 -23.18 4.81 -15.86
C GLU A 27 -24.05 5.88 -16.54
N LYS A 28 -23.56 6.48 -17.63
CA LYS A 28 -24.35 7.45 -18.41
C LYS A 28 -25.58 6.82 -19.03
N ALA A 29 -25.46 5.58 -19.52
CA ALA A 29 -26.59 4.83 -20.05
C ALA A 29 -27.61 4.57 -18.93
N LEU A 30 -27.15 4.16 -17.75
CA LEU A 30 -27.96 3.92 -16.56
C LEU A 30 -28.81 5.14 -16.18
N ARG A 31 -28.23 6.35 -16.17
CA ARG A 31 -28.96 7.59 -15.87
C ARG A 31 -30.09 7.92 -16.85
N ARG A 32 -30.04 7.36 -18.07
CA ARG A 32 -31.04 7.56 -19.10
C ARG A 32 -32.13 6.49 -19.09
N VAL A 33 -31.92 5.40 -18.35
CA VAL A 33 -32.84 4.28 -18.27
C VAL A 33 -33.83 4.54 -17.13
N GLY A 34 -35.12 4.29 -17.38
CA GLY A 34 -36.15 4.44 -16.35
C GLY A 34 -35.99 3.41 -15.23
N SER A 35 -36.49 3.72 -14.03
CA SER A 35 -36.38 2.82 -12.87
C SER A 35 -37.03 1.44 -13.08
N ASN A 36 -37.98 1.30 -14.01
CA ASN A 36 -38.67 0.04 -14.29
C ASN A 36 -38.02 -0.81 -15.40
N ASP A 37 -37.02 -0.26 -16.09
CA ASP A 37 -36.36 -0.92 -17.20
C ASP A 37 -35.23 -1.85 -16.72
N PHE A 38 -34.83 -2.75 -17.60
CA PHE A 38 -33.76 -3.70 -17.33
C PHE A 38 -32.45 -3.29 -18.01
N ILE A 39 -31.35 -3.54 -17.33
CA ILE A 39 -30.02 -3.11 -17.72
C ILE A 39 -29.09 -4.32 -17.57
N GLU A 40 -28.28 -4.56 -18.61
CA GLU A 40 -27.35 -5.68 -18.62
C GLU A 40 -25.97 -5.23 -18.13
N ILE A 41 -25.48 -5.88 -17.07
CA ILE A 41 -24.23 -5.55 -16.40
C ILE A 41 -23.46 -6.84 -16.14
N ASP A 42 -22.28 -6.98 -16.76
CA ASP A 42 -21.45 -8.20 -16.68
C ASP A 42 -22.25 -9.49 -17.01
N GLY A 43 -23.13 -9.43 -18.02
CA GLY A 43 -24.00 -10.54 -18.44
C GLY A 43 -25.20 -10.80 -17.52
N ASN A 44 -25.40 -10.01 -16.47
CA ASN A 44 -26.56 -10.10 -15.58
C ASN A 44 -27.59 -9.02 -15.91
N ARG A 45 -28.85 -9.41 -15.97
CA ARG A 45 -29.97 -8.48 -16.21
C ARG A 45 -30.49 -7.95 -14.88
N LEU A 46 -30.23 -6.68 -14.59
CA LEU A 46 -30.66 -5.99 -13.37
C LEU A 46 -31.82 -5.05 -13.69
N ARG A 47 -32.84 -5.02 -12.84
CA ARG A 47 -33.89 -3.99 -12.92
C ARG A 47 -33.37 -2.70 -12.31
N GLY A 48 -33.63 -1.54 -12.93
CA GLY A 48 -33.20 -0.24 -12.41
C GLY A 48 -33.62 0.00 -10.95
N SER A 49 -34.83 -0.44 -10.58
CA SER A 49 -35.36 -0.34 -9.22
C SER A 49 -34.61 -1.17 -8.18
N ALA A 50 -33.80 -2.13 -8.59
CA ALA A 50 -32.98 -2.94 -7.68
C ALA A 50 -31.66 -2.24 -7.31
N ILE A 51 -31.34 -1.12 -7.98
CA ILE A 51 -30.15 -0.32 -7.73
C ILE A 51 -30.45 0.66 -6.62
N THR A 52 -29.67 0.61 -5.55
CA THR A 52 -29.79 1.54 -4.42
C THR A 52 -28.88 2.74 -4.60
N GLU A 53 -27.69 2.52 -5.16
CA GLU A 53 -26.69 3.58 -5.27
C GLU A 53 -25.72 3.32 -6.43
N VAL A 54 -25.24 4.42 -7.00
CA VAL A 54 -24.24 4.42 -8.06
C VAL A 54 -23.21 5.49 -7.70
N MET A 55 -21.96 5.08 -7.52
CA MET A 55 -20.89 5.99 -7.11
C MET A 55 -19.57 5.63 -7.77
N ARG A 56 -18.60 6.54 -7.74
CA ARG A 56 -17.25 6.23 -8.21
C ARG A 56 -16.59 5.21 -7.29
N ILE A 57 -15.72 4.38 -7.85
CA ILE A 57 -14.98 3.37 -7.08
C ILE A 57 -14.14 4.01 -5.96
N GLU A 58 -13.57 5.20 -6.22
CA GLU A 58 -12.79 5.96 -5.24
C GLU A 58 -13.63 6.33 -4.02
N ASP A 59 -14.82 6.89 -4.25
CA ASP A 59 -15.77 7.27 -3.18
C ASP A 59 -16.25 6.05 -2.40
N TYR A 60 -16.55 4.95 -3.10
CA TYR A 60 -16.94 3.70 -2.48
C TYR A 60 -15.88 3.16 -1.53
N ASN A 61 -14.61 3.16 -1.97
CA ASN A 61 -13.50 2.66 -1.16
C ASN A 61 -13.21 3.57 0.04
N LEU A 62 -13.47 4.87 -0.06
CA LEU A 62 -13.35 5.80 1.05
C LEU A 62 -14.40 5.51 2.13
N GLN A 63 -15.64 5.22 1.72
CA GLN A 63 -16.75 4.91 2.63
C GLN A 63 -16.68 3.46 3.18
N ASN A 64 -16.11 2.54 2.41
CA ASN A 64 -16.02 1.12 2.73
C ASN A 64 -14.56 0.66 2.70
N PRO A 65 -13.72 1.14 3.63
CA PRO A 65 -12.33 0.73 3.69
C PRO A 65 -12.26 -0.78 3.87
N ILE A 66 -11.56 -1.46 2.96
CA ILE A 66 -11.32 -2.89 3.08
C ILE A 66 -10.52 -3.10 4.36
N LYS A 67 -11.15 -3.68 5.38
CA LYS A 67 -10.45 -4.13 6.59
C LYS A 67 -9.57 -5.31 6.20
N TYR A 68 -8.33 -5.02 5.82
CA TYR A 68 -7.30 -6.05 5.69
C TYR A 68 -6.95 -6.53 7.09
N SER A 69 -7.39 -7.75 7.44
CA SER A 69 -6.93 -8.47 8.62
C SER A 69 -5.47 -8.88 8.36
N GLY A 70 -4.54 -8.01 8.71
CA GLY A 70 -3.11 -8.25 8.57
C GLY A 70 -2.35 -7.31 9.49
N GLU A 71 -1.65 -7.92 10.43
CA GLU A 71 -0.78 -7.38 11.47
C GLU A 71 -0.18 -5.99 11.21
N HIS A 72 -0.31 -5.13 12.24
CA HIS A 72 0.45 -3.91 12.52
C HIS A 72 1.10 -3.20 11.31
N THR A 73 0.30 -2.45 10.57
CA THR A 73 0.79 -1.55 9.52
C THR A 73 0.82 -0.11 10.05
N HIS A 74 2.02 0.46 10.18
CA HIS A 74 2.22 1.88 10.49
C HIS A 74 1.69 2.77 9.36
N TYR A 75 0.97 3.84 9.72
CA TYR A 75 0.38 4.81 8.81
C TYR A 75 1.46 5.71 8.18
N THR A 76 1.51 5.82 6.84
CA THR A 76 2.13 6.96 6.16
C THR A 76 1.09 7.65 5.27
N PHE A 77 1.25 8.97 5.11
CA PHE A 77 0.24 9.94 4.67
C PHE A 77 -0.27 9.80 3.22
N ASN A 78 0.07 8.73 2.50
CA ASN A 78 -0.30 8.51 1.10
C ASN A 78 -0.70 7.04 0.85
N GLY A 79 -1.95 6.71 1.16
CA GLY A 79 -2.64 5.52 0.64
C GLY A 79 -2.18 4.16 1.22
N TYR A 80 -3.15 3.24 1.31
CA TYR A 80 -2.93 1.82 1.59
C TYR A 80 -2.28 1.11 0.40
N ILE A 81 -1.07 1.54 0.02
CA ILE A 81 -0.20 0.67 -0.76
C ILE A 81 0.51 -0.18 0.30
N PRO A 82 0.31 -1.51 0.35
CA PRO A 82 1.25 -2.35 1.04
C PRO A 82 2.57 -2.11 0.34
N VAL A 83 3.41 -1.26 0.92
CA VAL A 83 4.78 -1.09 0.51
C VAL A 83 5.38 -2.45 0.86
N LYS A 84 5.31 -3.41 -0.08
CA LYS A 84 6.28 -4.48 -0.16
C LYS A 84 7.59 -3.71 -0.16
N ARG A 85 8.22 -3.65 1.00
CA ARG A 85 9.46 -2.90 1.18
C ARG A 85 10.38 -3.48 0.14
N ARG A 86 10.67 -2.69 -0.91
CA ARG A 86 11.53 -3.19 -1.97
C ARG A 86 12.83 -3.62 -1.30
N PRO A 87 13.35 -4.81 -1.58
CA PRO A 87 14.67 -5.18 -1.10
C PRO A 87 15.65 -4.08 -1.52
N LEU A 88 16.54 -3.69 -0.61
CA LEU A 88 17.62 -2.76 -0.89
C LEU A 88 18.68 -3.47 -1.72
N THR A 89 19.29 -2.74 -2.66
CA THR A 89 20.56 -3.20 -3.24
C THR A 89 21.65 -3.20 -2.17
N LYS A 90 22.76 -3.91 -2.43
CA LYS A 90 23.94 -3.91 -1.57
C LYS A 90 24.42 -2.49 -1.24
N GLU A 91 24.56 -1.63 -2.26
CA GLU A 91 24.98 -0.24 -2.10
C GLU A 91 23.98 0.58 -1.27
N GLU A 92 22.68 0.42 -1.54
CA GLU A 92 21.64 1.11 -0.77
C GLU A 92 21.66 0.72 0.71
N ARG A 93 21.86 -0.58 1.01
CA ARG A 93 21.97 -1.04 2.39
C ARG A 93 23.25 -0.54 3.06
N ILE A 94 24.39 -0.57 2.39
CA ILE A 94 25.65 -0.01 2.90
C ILE A 94 25.48 1.47 3.24
N ASN A 95 24.88 2.25 2.34
CA ASN A 95 24.63 3.67 2.57
C ASN A 95 23.66 3.92 3.73
N ALA A 96 22.62 3.09 3.86
CA ALA A 96 21.70 3.15 4.97
C ALA A 96 22.40 2.86 6.32
N ILE A 97 23.18 1.77 6.41
CA ILE A 97 23.92 1.41 7.62
C ILE A 97 24.93 2.51 8.00
N LYS A 98 25.71 3.03 7.03
CA LYS A 98 26.64 4.16 7.26
C LYS A 98 25.92 5.40 7.79
N SER A 99 24.74 5.71 7.26
CA SER A 99 23.94 6.85 7.73
C SER A 99 23.44 6.64 9.15
N MET A 100 23.04 5.41 9.50
CA MET A 100 22.62 5.05 10.85
C MET A 100 23.79 5.16 11.84
N ILE A 101 24.95 4.60 11.52
CA ILE A 101 26.17 4.71 12.35
C ILE A 101 26.55 6.17 12.57
N LYS A 102 26.54 6.97 11.51
CA LYS A 102 26.85 8.41 11.60
C LYS A 102 25.85 9.12 12.51
N GLY A 103 24.55 8.94 12.30
CA GLY A 103 23.53 9.55 13.17
C GLY A 103 23.63 9.10 14.63
N PHE A 104 23.96 7.83 14.86
CA PHE A 104 24.14 7.28 16.20
C PHE A 104 25.38 7.88 16.90
N THR A 105 26.52 7.91 16.23
CA THR A 105 27.76 8.49 16.78
C THR A 105 27.65 10.00 16.97
N GLU A 106 26.97 10.72 16.08
CA GLU A 106 26.66 12.16 16.25
C GLU A 106 25.76 12.40 17.47
N HIS A 107 24.73 11.56 17.69
CA HIS A 107 23.85 11.68 18.85
C HIS A 107 24.58 11.51 20.20
N PHE A 108 25.59 10.65 20.24
CA PHE A 108 26.43 10.39 21.42
C PHE A 108 27.75 11.15 21.41
N SER A 109 27.97 12.06 20.46
CA SER A 109 29.18 12.86 20.40
C SER A 109 29.35 13.69 21.68
N GLY A 110 30.48 13.50 22.37
CA GLY A 110 30.75 14.17 23.65
C GLY A 110 29.95 13.63 24.84
N ARG A 111 29.31 12.45 24.71
CA ARG A 111 28.60 11.76 25.79
C ARG A 111 29.22 10.38 26.01
N GLU A 112 29.23 9.94 27.27
CA GLU A 112 29.60 8.56 27.59
C GLU A 112 28.48 7.62 27.12
N MET A 113 28.85 6.59 26.37
CA MET A 113 27.93 5.56 25.92
C MET A 113 27.78 4.51 27.01
N LYS A 114 26.54 4.12 27.31
CA LYS A 114 26.28 2.92 28.12
C LYS A 114 26.66 1.69 27.32
N LYS A 115 27.05 0.61 28.01
CA LYS A 115 27.39 -0.68 27.38
C LYS A 115 26.36 -1.16 26.34
N SER A 116 25.06 -1.03 26.63
CA SER A 116 24.01 -1.40 25.68
C SER A 116 24.02 -0.59 24.38
N GLN A 117 24.51 0.66 24.42
CA GLN A 117 24.63 1.52 23.25
C GLN A 117 25.90 1.18 22.45
N GLU A 118 26.98 0.80 23.14
CA GLU A 118 28.19 0.27 22.50
C GLU A 118 27.90 -1.02 21.75
N GLU A 119 27.15 -1.95 22.37
CA GLU A 119 26.71 -3.20 21.74
C GLU A 119 25.85 -2.94 20.49
N ILE A 120 24.99 -1.92 20.49
CA ILE A 120 24.21 -1.52 19.32
C ILE A 120 25.14 -1.00 18.21
N LEU A 121 26.11 -0.14 18.55
CA LEU A 121 27.07 0.39 17.58
C LEU A 121 27.94 -0.72 16.99
N GLU A 122 28.42 -1.65 17.81
CA GLU A 122 29.17 -2.82 17.34
C GLU A 122 28.36 -3.66 16.36
N ARG A 123 27.08 -3.94 16.68
CA ARG A 123 26.18 -4.65 15.76
C ARG A 123 25.98 -3.91 14.44
N MET A 124 25.86 -2.58 14.45
CA MET A 124 25.75 -1.79 13.22
C MET A 124 27.02 -1.90 12.36
N ASN A 125 28.21 -1.89 12.99
CA ASN A 125 29.48 -2.08 12.27
C ASN A 125 29.60 -3.50 11.72
N ASN A 126 29.24 -4.53 12.48
CA ASN A 126 29.25 -5.91 12.00
C ASN A 126 28.28 -6.09 10.82
N ALA A 127 27.07 -5.53 10.89
CA ALA A 127 26.11 -5.56 9.79
C ALA A 127 26.65 -4.85 8.53
N LEU A 128 27.47 -3.81 8.68
CA LEU A 128 28.13 -3.14 7.57
C LEU A 128 29.15 -4.08 6.90
N GLU A 129 30.03 -4.70 7.69
CA GLU A 129 31.05 -5.64 7.21
C GLU A 129 30.42 -6.89 6.56
N GLU A 130 29.37 -7.45 7.17
CA GLU A 130 28.62 -8.57 6.62
C GLU A 130 27.95 -8.20 5.29
N THR A 131 27.38 -7.00 5.19
CA THR A 131 26.76 -6.54 3.94
C THR A 131 27.82 -6.36 2.85
N ASP A 132 28.98 -5.80 3.20
CA ASP A 132 30.08 -5.53 2.26
C ASP A 132 30.78 -6.81 1.78
N SER A 133 30.91 -7.82 2.65
CA SER A 133 31.49 -9.13 2.32
C SER A 133 30.51 -10.13 1.69
N SER A 134 29.20 -9.87 1.75
CA SER A 134 28.17 -10.77 1.23
C SER A 134 28.06 -10.75 -0.29
N ASP A 135 27.83 -11.94 -0.86
CA ASP A 135 27.49 -12.16 -2.28
C ASP A 135 26.00 -11.88 -2.61
N LYS A 136 25.19 -11.58 -1.58
CA LYS A 136 23.76 -11.28 -1.77
C LYS A 136 23.61 -9.98 -2.56
N LYS A 137 22.69 -9.99 -3.53
CA LYS A 137 22.36 -8.81 -4.37
C LYS A 137 21.30 -7.91 -3.74
N THR A 138 20.49 -8.49 -2.86
CA THR A 138 19.32 -7.84 -2.26
C THR A 138 19.27 -8.10 -0.76
N PHE A 139 18.84 -7.09 -0.01
CA PHE A 139 18.80 -7.14 1.44
C PHE A 139 17.56 -6.46 2.00
N ASP A 140 17.19 -6.81 3.24
CA ASP A 140 16.13 -6.10 3.96
C ASP A 140 16.62 -4.74 4.49
N ASN A 141 15.67 -3.92 4.92
CA ASN A 141 15.96 -2.63 5.52
C ASN A 141 16.70 -2.83 6.87
N PRO A 142 17.93 -2.30 7.03
CA PRO A 142 18.72 -2.52 8.24
C PRO A 142 18.03 -2.00 9.51
N ALA A 143 17.15 -0.99 9.43
CA ALA A 143 16.40 -0.51 10.59
C ALA A 143 15.55 -1.60 11.26
N LEU A 144 15.08 -2.60 10.50
CA LEU A 144 14.32 -3.72 11.06
C LEU A 144 15.15 -4.61 11.99
N GLU A 145 16.46 -4.68 11.77
CA GLU A 145 17.37 -5.51 12.57
C GLU A 145 17.64 -4.87 13.94
N PHE A 146 17.40 -3.56 14.07
CA PHE A 146 17.64 -2.79 15.29
C PHE A 146 16.36 -2.29 15.99
N LEU A 147 15.19 -2.37 15.35
CA LEU A 147 13.91 -1.90 15.90
C LEU A 147 13.20 -2.90 16.85
N ASN A 148 13.57 -4.19 16.81
CA ASN A 148 13.01 -5.22 17.68
C ASN A 148 13.86 -5.46 18.95
N MET A 149 14.59 -4.44 19.42
CA MET A 149 15.46 -4.51 20.60
C MET A 149 14.87 -3.78 21.80
#